data_AF-A0A920NHF0-F1
#
_entry.id   AF-A0A920NHF0-F1
#
_cell.length_a   1.000
_cell.length_b   1.000
_cell.length_c   1.000
_cell.angle_alpha   90.00
_cell.angle_beta   90.00
_cell.angle_gamma   90.00
#
_symmetry.space_group_name_H-M   'P 1'
#
loop_
_entity.id
_entity.type
_entity.pdbx_description
1 polymer ?
#
loop_
_entity_poly.entity_id
_entity_poly.type
_entity_poly.pdbx_seq_one_letter_code
_entity_poly.pdbx_strand_id
1 'polypeptide(L)'
;MAPTELSFYDRISDALANPDGQLAIAAGAKTKYDNRARAMSEFPSMEMTRDRARSIRAHTLSQLDKFLAEFADNVEALGGHIFWAKDAQECNQYINEIAKAKEYSSLPKLNLCLLKKFLSINS
;
A
#
# COMPACT_ATOMS: atom_id res chain seq x y z
N MET A 1 -13.07 -10.42 -23.29
CA MET A 1 -12.76 -11.06 -22.01
C MET A 1 -14.10 -11.35 -21.34
N ALA A 2 -14.60 -12.59 -21.41
CA ALA A 2 -15.89 -12.92 -20.81
C ALA A 2 -15.82 -12.76 -19.28
N PRO A 3 -16.89 -12.31 -18.61
CA PRO A 3 -16.91 -12.23 -17.15
C PRO A 3 -16.68 -13.63 -16.57
N THR A 4 -15.71 -13.73 -15.68
CA THR A 4 -15.34 -15.00 -15.02
C THR A 4 -16.54 -15.52 -14.24
N GLU A 5 -17.08 -16.68 -14.64
CA GLU A 5 -18.34 -17.22 -14.13
C GLU A 5 -18.33 -17.65 -12.65
N LEU A 6 -17.15 -17.83 -12.07
CA LEU A 6 -17.03 -18.22 -10.66
C LEU A 6 -17.27 -17.03 -9.73
N SER A 7 -18.02 -17.22 -8.65
CA SER A 7 -18.14 -16.21 -7.61
C SER A 7 -16.81 -16.06 -6.85
N PHE A 8 -16.67 -14.99 -6.07
CA PHE A 8 -15.49 -14.81 -5.20
C PHE A 8 -15.33 -15.96 -4.20
N TYR A 9 -16.45 -16.45 -3.65
CA TYR A 9 -16.43 -17.53 -2.68
C TYR A 9 -16.04 -18.87 -3.31
N ASP A 10 -16.46 -19.13 -4.55
CA ASP A 10 -16.06 -20.33 -5.30
C ASP A 10 -14.55 -20.33 -5.55
N ARG A 11 -13.99 -19.19 -5.94
CA ARG A 11 -12.53 -19.04 -6.11
C ARG A 11 -11.75 -19.26 -4.81
N ILE A 12 -12.28 -18.80 -3.68
CA ILE A 12 -11.66 -19.08 -2.37
C ILE A 12 -11.71 -20.58 -2.10
N SER A 13 -12.87 -21.21 -2.28
CA SER A 13 -13.05 -22.64 -2.05
C SER A 13 -12.08 -23.47 -2.91
N ASP A 14 -11.98 -23.16 -4.20
CA ASP A 14 -11.06 -23.83 -5.14
C ASP A 14 -9.59 -23.61 -4.76
N ALA A 15 -9.22 -22.38 -4.36
CA ALA A 15 -7.86 -22.08 -3.92
C ALA A 15 -7.50 -22.81 -2.61
N LEU A 16 -8.46 -22.98 -1.70
CA LEU A 16 -8.29 -23.74 -0.46
C LEU A 16 -8.29 -25.27 -0.72
N ALA A 17 -8.92 -25.74 -1.79
CA ALA A 17 -8.91 -27.14 -2.17
C ALA A 17 -7.66 -27.54 -2.97
N ASN A 18 -6.84 -26.59 -3.42
CA ASN A 18 -5.64 -26.84 -4.23
C ASN A 18 -4.36 -27.01 -3.36
N PRO A 19 -3.89 -28.25 -3.10
CA PRO A 19 -2.71 -28.49 -2.26
C PRO A 19 -1.41 -27.98 -2.90
N ASP A 20 -1.25 -28.08 -4.23
CA ASP A 20 -0.05 -27.61 -4.93
C ASP A 20 0.10 -26.10 -4.83
N GLY A 21 -1.02 -25.37 -4.98
CA GLY A 21 -1.06 -23.93 -4.78
C GLY A 21 -0.67 -23.52 -3.36
N GLN A 22 -1.12 -24.26 -2.35
CA GLN A 22 -0.75 -24.01 -0.95
C GLN A 22 0.73 -24.28 -0.69
N LEU A 23 1.26 -25.38 -1.22
CA LEU A 23 2.68 -25.70 -1.12
C LEU A 23 3.54 -24.64 -1.81
N ALA A 24 3.13 -24.16 -2.99
CA ALA A 24 3.81 -23.09 -3.70
C ALA A 24 3.81 -21.76 -2.92
N ILE A 25 2.69 -21.38 -2.29
CA ILE A 25 2.62 -20.19 -1.43
C ILE A 25 3.54 -20.34 -0.22
N ALA A 26 3.51 -21.48 0.46
CA ALA A 26 4.35 -21.75 1.63
C ALA A 26 5.84 -21.73 1.27
N ALA A 27 6.22 -22.41 0.18
CA ALA A 27 7.59 -22.43 -0.33
C ALA A 27 8.05 -21.03 -0.76
N GLY A 28 7.18 -20.26 -1.43
CA GLY A 28 7.45 -18.88 -1.81
C GLY A 28 7.66 -17.96 -0.60
N ALA A 29 6.82 -18.09 0.42
CA ALA A 29 6.95 -17.34 1.67
C ALA A 29 8.26 -17.66 2.39
N LYS A 30 8.60 -18.96 2.51
CA LYS A 30 9.88 -19.40 3.08
C LYS A 30 11.07 -18.85 2.30
N THR A 31 11.05 -18.96 0.97
CA THR A 31 12.13 -18.47 0.12
C THR A 31 12.34 -16.96 0.28
N LYS A 32 11.26 -16.16 0.34
CA LYS A 32 11.35 -14.71 0.59
C LYS A 32 11.96 -14.41 1.95
N TYR A 33 11.57 -15.15 2.98
CA TYR A 33 12.12 -15.00 4.33
C TYR A 33 13.62 -15.35 4.36
N ASP A 34 14.01 -16.50 3.80
CA ASP A 34 15.40 -16.95 3.79
C ASP A 34 16.30 -16.00 3.00
N ASN A 35 15.85 -15.51 1.84
CA ASN A 35 16.59 -14.53 1.05
C ASN A 35 16.76 -13.21 1.80
N ARG A 36 15.72 -12.76 2.51
CA ARG A 36 15.81 -11.58 3.37
C ARG A 36 16.82 -11.81 4.50
N ALA A 37 16.74 -12.93 5.21
CA ALA A 37 17.65 -13.25 6.31
C ALA A 37 19.11 -13.30 5.84
N ARG A 38 19.37 -13.91 4.67
CA ARG A 38 20.69 -13.96 4.05
C ARG A 38 21.22 -12.56 3.71
N ALA A 39 20.44 -11.77 2.98
CA ALA A 39 20.80 -10.39 2.66
C ALA A 39 21.02 -9.53 3.92
N MET A 40 20.26 -9.82 4.99
CA MET A 40 20.43 -9.17 6.28
C MET A 40 21.76 -9.53 6.95
N SER A 41 22.15 -10.81 6.89
CA SER A 41 23.42 -11.30 7.45
C SER A 41 24.66 -10.85 6.67
N GLU A 42 24.54 -10.69 5.36
CA GLU A 42 25.64 -10.25 4.47
C GLU A 42 25.92 -8.74 4.58
N PHE A 43 25.01 -7.97 5.18
CA PHE A 43 25.14 -6.52 5.27
C PHE A 43 25.78 -6.10 6.62
N PRO A 44 27.05 -5.64 6.62
CA PRO A 44 27.86 -5.51 7.84
C PRO A 44 27.41 -4.44 8.85
N SER A 45 26.43 -3.59 8.52
CA SER A 45 25.99 -2.46 9.36
C SER A 45 24.47 -2.35 9.46
N MET A 46 23.79 -3.49 9.49
CA MET A 46 22.33 -3.56 9.46
C MET A 46 21.67 -2.81 10.62
N GLU A 47 22.12 -3.03 11.85
CA GLU A 47 21.53 -2.38 13.02
C GLU A 47 21.65 -0.86 12.96
N MET A 48 22.83 -0.33 12.61
CA MET A 48 23.01 1.11 12.41
C MET A 48 22.08 1.67 11.33
N THR A 49 21.86 0.91 10.25
CA THR A 49 20.95 1.32 9.17
C THR A 49 19.49 1.30 9.64
N ARG A 50 19.10 0.33 10.48
CA ARG A 50 17.77 0.26 11.09
C ARG A 50 17.52 1.44 12.02
N ASP A 51 18.51 1.80 12.83
CA ASP A 51 18.45 2.96 13.73
C ASP A 51 18.34 4.27 12.95
N ARG A 52 19.15 4.43 11.90
CA ARG A 52 19.05 5.60 11.01
C ARG A 52 17.67 5.68 10.35
N ALA A 53 17.17 4.57 9.81
CA ALA A 53 15.84 4.52 9.21
C ALA A 53 14.74 4.83 10.24
N ARG A 54 14.89 4.39 11.50
CA ARG A 54 14.00 4.73 12.60
C ARG A 54 14.03 6.24 12.89
N SER A 55 15.21 6.83 12.97
CA SER A 55 15.38 8.26 13.17
C SER A 55 14.74 9.08 12.06
N ILE A 56 14.90 8.66 10.79
CA ILE A 56 14.25 9.32 9.65
C ILE A 56 12.73 9.25 9.79
N ARG A 57 12.16 8.07 10.05
CA ARG A 57 10.70 7.93 10.24
C ARG A 57 10.19 8.79 11.39
N ALA A 58 10.90 8.82 12.52
CA ALA A 58 10.53 9.65 13.65
C ALA A 58 10.56 11.14 13.29
N HIS A 59 11.59 11.59 12.58
CA HIS A 59 11.68 12.96 12.08
C HIS A 59 10.56 13.31 11.09
N THR A 60 10.26 12.42 10.13
CA THR A 60 9.16 12.61 9.19
C THR A 60 7.82 12.70 9.92
N LEU A 61 7.57 11.83 10.91
CA LEU A 61 6.34 11.89 11.71
C LEU A 61 6.24 13.17 12.55
N SER A 62 7.36 13.71 13.03
CA SER A 62 7.37 14.99 13.78
C SER A 62 6.99 16.21 12.92
N GLN A 63 7.13 16.11 11.61
CA GLN A 63 6.81 17.18 10.65
C GLN A 63 5.85 16.68 9.57
N LEU A 64 4.95 15.76 9.95
CA LEU A 64 4.10 15.06 8.99
C LEU A 64 3.27 16.04 8.16
N ASP A 65 2.76 17.10 8.77
CA ASP A 65 1.96 18.12 8.09
C ASP A 65 2.72 18.78 6.93
N LYS A 66 4.01 19.11 7.15
CA LYS A 66 4.88 19.70 6.12
C LYS A 66 5.15 18.70 4.99
N PHE A 67 5.55 17.48 5.35
CA PHE A 67 5.89 16.47 4.35
C PHE A 67 4.68 16.00 3.54
N LEU A 68 3.48 15.99 4.12
CA LEU A 68 2.25 15.68 3.40
C LEU A 68 1.89 16.78 2.38
N ALA A 69 2.10 18.05 2.72
CA ALA A 69 1.91 19.15 1.77
C ALA A 69 2.93 19.08 0.62
N GLU A 70 4.21 18.92 0.93
CA GLU A 70 5.28 18.78 -0.09
C GLU A 70 5.07 17.55 -0.98
N PHE A 71 4.66 16.43 -0.39
CA PHE A 71 4.29 15.25 -1.16
C PHE A 71 3.14 15.56 -2.11
N ALA A 72 2.15 16.33 -1.65
CA ALA A 72 0.99 16.63 -2.46
C ALA A 72 1.33 17.51 -3.67
N ASP A 73 2.08 18.57 -3.45
CA ASP A 73 2.56 19.46 -4.50
C ASP A 73 3.36 18.68 -5.56
N ASN A 74 4.21 17.74 -5.14
CA ASN A 74 5.01 16.93 -6.05
C ASN A 74 4.17 15.96 -6.89
N VAL A 75 3.13 15.36 -6.30
CA VAL A 75 2.22 14.47 -7.02
C VAL A 75 1.41 15.26 -8.05
N GLU A 76 0.90 16.42 -7.68
CA GLU A 76 0.14 17.29 -8.58
C GLU A 76 1.03 17.81 -9.73
N ALA A 77 2.29 18.16 -9.44
CA ALA A 77 3.27 18.55 -10.47
C ALA A 77 3.56 17.44 -11.48
N LEU A 78 3.49 16.17 -11.05
CA LEU A 78 3.64 15.00 -11.92
C LEU A 78 2.33 14.58 -12.63
N GLY A 79 1.26 15.36 -12.49
CA GLY A 79 -0.05 15.09 -13.09
C GLY A 79 -0.88 14.05 -12.34
N GLY A 80 -0.53 13.75 -11.09
CA GLY A 80 -1.37 12.98 -10.18
C GLY A 80 -2.47 13.84 -9.55
N HIS A 81 -3.50 13.19 -9.03
CA HIS A 81 -4.59 13.85 -8.32
C HIS A 81 -4.61 13.42 -6.86
N ILE A 82 -4.75 14.39 -5.95
CA ILE A 82 -4.84 14.11 -4.52
C ILE A 82 -6.23 14.42 -4.00
N PHE A 83 -6.73 13.48 -3.22
CA PHE A 83 -7.99 13.60 -2.52
C PHE A 83 -7.76 13.55 -1.02
N TRP A 84 -8.15 14.63 -0.35
CA TRP A 84 -8.04 14.79 1.10
C TRP A 84 -9.34 14.36 1.76
N ALA A 85 -9.44 13.07 2.11
CA ALA A 85 -10.63 12.52 2.76
C ALA A 85 -10.62 12.83 4.27
N LYS A 86 -11.71 13.32 4.83
CA LYS A 86 -11.91 13.54 6.26
C LYS A 86 -11.95 12.23 7.04
N ASP A 87 -12.52 11.18 6.45
CA ASP A 87 -12.64 9.85 7.06
C ASP A 87 -12.60 8.71 6.03
N ALA A 88 -12.63 7.48 6.53
CA ALA A 88 -12.55 6.28 5.71
C ALA A 88 -13.77 6.10 4.78
N GLN A 89 -14.93 6.61 5.18
CA GLN A 89 -16.15 6.50 4.39
C GLN A 89 -16.06 7.39 3.14
N GLU A 90 -15.64 8.64 3.32
CA GLU A 90 -15.43 9.59 2.23
C GLU A 90 -14.36 9.09 1.25
N CYS A 91 -13.27 8.52 1.77
CA CYS A 91 -12.23 7.90 0.94
C CYS A 91 -12.78 6.76 0.06
N ASN A 92 -13.53 5.85 0.67
CA ASN A 92 -14.13 4.72 -0.05
C ASN A 92 -15.14 5.19 -1.09
N GLN A 93 -15.93 6.21 -0.77
CA GLN A 93 -16.87 6.80 -1.71
C GLN A 93 -16.15 7.36 -2.94
N TYR A 94 -15.11 8.16 -2.73
CA TYR A 94 -14.31 8.73 -3.81
C TYR A 94 -13.66 7.66 -4.70
N ILE A 95 -13.09 6.61 -4.10
CA ILE A 95 -12.52 5.48 -4.84
C ILE A 95 -13.59 4.77 -5.68
N ASN A 96 -14.77 4.54 -5.11
CA ASN A 96 -15.90 3.92 -5.81
C ASN A 96 -16.39 4.80 -6.96
N GLU A 97 -16.45 6.12 -6.79
CA GLU A 97 -16.81 7.07 -7.83
C GLU A 97 -15.79 7.04 -8.98
N ILE A 98 -14.48 7.04 -8.69
CA ILE A 98 -13.45 6.87 -9.72
C ILE A 98 -13.59 5.53 -10.44
N ALA A 99 -13.81 4.44 -9.70
CA ALA A 99 -13.92 3.10 -10.26
C ALA A 99 -15.17 2.94 -11.14
N LYS A 100 -16.27 3.64 -10.82
CA LYS A 100 -17.48 3.67 -11.66
C LYS A 100 -17.33 4.57 -12.88
N ALA A 101 -16.65 5.72 -12.72
CA ALA A 101 -16.43 6.68 -13.79
C ALA A 101 -15.45 6.18 -14.85
N LYS A 102 -14.46 5.37 -14.45
CA LYS A 102 -13.56 4.68 -15.37
C LYS A 102 -14.06 3.26 -15.57
N GLU A 103 -14.87 3.03 -16.60
CA GLU A 103 -15.12 1.67 -17.11
C GLU A 103 -13.75 1.02 -17.42
N TYR A 104 -13.29 0.19 -16.48
CA TYR A 104 -12.07 -0.62 -16.49
C TYR A 104 -11.06 -0.33 -17.62
N SER A 105 -10.08 0.53 -17.36
CA SER A 105 -8.74 0.35 -17.92
C SER A 105 -7.72 1.08 -17.06
N SER A 106 -6.89 0.32 -16.35
CA SER A 106 -5.73 0.74 -15.54
C SER A 106 -5.94 2.02 -14.72
N LEU A 107 -6.16 1.89 -13.41
CA LEU A 107 -5.99 3.02 -12.49
C LEU A 107 -4.59 3.63 -12.76
N PRO A 108 -4.48 4.90 -13.19
CA PRO A 108 -3.18 5.55 -13.30
C PRO A 108 -2.54 5.49 -11.91
N LYS A 109 -1.25 5.17 -11.91
CA LYS A 109 -0.48 4.56 -10.83
C LYS A 109 -0.40 5.32 -9.49
N LEU A 110 -1.12 6.42 -9.30
CA LEU A 110 -0.98 7.24 -8.09
C LEU A 110 -2.26 8.02 -7.71
N ASN A 111 -3.33 7.31 -7.38
CA ASN A 111 -4.44 7.90 -6.62
C ASN A 111 -4.20 7.63 -5.13
N LEU A 112 -3.53 8.56 -4.44
CA LEU A 112 -3.33 8.44 -3.00
C LEU A 112 -4.47 9.14 -2.26
N CYS A 113 -5.30 8.34 -1.59
CA CYS A 113 -6.26 8.86 -0.63
C CYS A 113 -5.54 9.08 0.71
N LEU A 114 -5.44 10.33 1.15
CA LEU A 114 -4.89 10.69 2.45
C LEU A 114 -6.04 10.98 3.42
N LEU A 115 -6.06 10.28 4.55
CA LEU A 115 -7.03 10.49 5.63
C LEU A 115 -6.60 11.66 6.51
N LYS A 116 -7.43 12.71 6.60
CA LYS A 116 -7.23 13.94 7.38
C LYS A 116 -7.40 13.79 8.90
N LYS A 117 -7.45 12.58 9.46
CA LYS A 117 -7.83 12.37 10.88
C LYS A 117 -6.68 12.54 11.90
N PHE A 118 -5.60 13.26 11.59
CA PHE A 118 -4.49 13.47 12.54
C PHE A 118 -4.24 14.93 12.97
N LEU A 119 -4.80 15.93 12.27
CA LEU A 119 -4.56 17.34 12.59
C LEU A 119 -5.38 17.90 13.78
N SER A 120 -6.15 17.05 14.48
CA SER A 120 -6.99 17.47 15.62
C SER A 120 -6.55 16.93 16.99
N ILE A 121 -5.43 16.20 17.08
CA ILE A 121 -4.97 15.58 18.34
C ILE A 121 -3.76 16.32 18.96
N ASN A 122 -3.18 17.31 18.28
CA ASN A 122 -2.01 18.07 18.78
C ASN A 122 -2.24 19.59 18.89
N SER A 123 -3.48 20.03 19.15
CA SER A 123 -3.80 21.41 19.54
C SER A 123 -4.50 21.45 20.89
#